data_AF-A0A8J7B9R2-F1
#
_entry.id   AF-A0A8J7B9R2-F1
#
_cell.length_a   1.000
_cell.length_b   1.000
_cell.length_c   1.000
_cell.angle_alpha   90.00
_cell.angle_beta   90.00
_cell.angle_gamma   90.00
#
_symmetry.space_group_name_H-M   'P 1'
#
loop_
_entity.id
_entity.type
_entity.pdbx_description
1 polymer ?
#
loop_
_entity_poly.entity_id
_entity_poly.type
_entity_poly.pdbx_seq_one_letter_code
_entity_poly.pdbx_strand_id
1 'polypeptide(L)'
;MRFKLLSQEEFILQNVVDLIQSSVVRESQTCSSAVEFGLTELVKEQMRRIAQENNTQRWGDALELAILDVRQKVEGRLAERHIRFDLKPHLGGIETALKYPGKEITYLQDRLAQSRRTNRIGKRNRIAEAAQTPFEITEVGLQNSIEALIAAPVGKVYELNLEEVRRSYEVEGEWFPFQVAVEEFEFVVDDDGTVFISTENFPEKLVLEAREMLVGLAKRLYIHSA
;
A
#
# COMPACT_ATOMS: atom_id res chain seq x y z
N MET A 1 0.39 -16.47 16.33
CA MET A 1 0.61 -16.83 14.93
C MET A 1 1.38 -15.71 14.27
N ARG A 2 2.27 -16.03 13.32
CA ARG A 2 2.99 -15.04 12.52
C ARG A 2 2.63 -15.19 11.05
N PHE A 3 2.34 -14.07 10.39
CA PHE A 3 2.00 -14.03 8.96
C PHE A 3 3.06 -13.22 8.25
N LYS A 4 3.77 -13.82 7.31
CA LYS A 4 4.68 -13.09 6.41
C LYS A 4 3.85 -12.53 5.27
N LEU A 5 3.87 -11.21 5.12
CA LEU A 5 3.11 -10.50 4.10
C LEU A 5 4.07 -9.75 3.17
N LEU A 6 3.68 -9.74 1.91
CA LEU A 6 4.28 -8.89 0.88
C LEU A 6 3.36 -7.69 0.69
N SER A 7 3.93 -6.50 0.47
CA SER A 7 3.12 -5.40 -0.04
C SER A 7 2.48 -5.79 -1.37
N GLN A 8 1.32 -5.23 -1.68
CA GLN A 8 0.62 -5.50 -2.93
C GLN A 8 1.52 -5.26 -4.15
N GLU A 9 2.31 -4.19 -4.15
CA GLU A 9 3.32 -3.88 -5.17
C GLU A 9 4.34 -5.03 -5.34
N GLU A 10 4.90 -5.53 -4.24
CA GLU A 10 5.92 -6.58 -4.27
C GLU A 10 5.32 -7.94 -4.69
N PHE A 11 4.10 -8.25 -4.24
CA PHE A 11 3.37 -9.44 -4.66
C PHE A 11 3.10 -9.45 -6.18
N ILE A 12 2.58 -8.35 -6.72
CA ILE A 12 2.32 -8.23 -8.16
C ILE A 12 3.63 -8.30 -8.95
N LEU A 13 4.68 -7.58 -8.50
CA LEU A 13 5.99 -7.60 -9.14
C LEU A 13 6.58 -9.00 -9.20
N GLN A 14 6.54 -9.75 -8.09
CA GLN A 14 7.04 -11.12 -8.04
C GLN A 14 6.27 -12.02 -9.02
N ASN A 15 4.93 -11.94 -9.03
CA ASN A 15 4.10 -12.71 -9.95
C ASN A 15 4.39 -12.38 -11.42
N VAL A 16 4.56 -11.10 -11.78
CA VAL A 16 4.92 -10.69 -13.14
C VAL A 16 6.26 -11.30 -13.56
N VAL A 17 7.27 -11.24 -12.69
CA VAL A 17 8.60 -11.80 -12.95
C VAL A 17 8.53 -13.32 -13.11
N ASP A 18 7.76 -14.01 -12.27
CA ASP A 18 7.58 -15.47 -12.33
C ASP A 18 6.83 -15.91 -13.61
N LEU A 19 5.84 -15.13 -14.05
CA LEU A 19 5.13 -15.33 -15.32
C LEU A 19 6.05 -15.16 -16.53
N ILE A 20 6.86 -14.09 -16.54
CA ILE A 20 7.86 -13.83 -17.59
C ILE A 20 8.90 -14.97 -17.62
N GLN A 21 9.38 -15.41 -16.47
CA GLN A 21 10.34 -16.51 -16.40
C GLN A 21 9.75 -17.79 -17.00
N SER A 22 8.51 -18.11 -16.62
CA SER A 22 7.81 -19.32 -17.07
C SER A 22 7.58 -19.35 -18.58
N SER A 23 7.39 -18.20 -19.22
CA SER A 23 7.16 -18.14 -20.66
C SER A 23 8.42 -18.17 -21.49
N VAL A 24 9.50 -17.53 -21.02
CA VAL A 24 10.81 -17.62 -21.65
C VAL A 24 11.28 -19.08 -21.67
N VAL A 25 11.07 -19.82 -20.56
CA VAL A 25 11.42 -21.25 -20.48
C VAL A 25 10.59 -22.12 -21.44
N ARG A 26 9.33 -21.75 -21.71
CA ARG A 26 8.42 -22.55 -22.55
C ARG A 26 8.48 -22.18 -24.05
N GLU A 27 9.32 -21.22 -24.44
CA GLU A 27 9.38 -20.64 -25.80
C GLU A 27 7.98 -20.25 -26.35
N SER A 28 7.03 -19.99 -25.46
CA SER A 28 5.64 -19.86 -25.83
C SER A 28 5.32 -18.39 -26.08
N GLN A 29 4.96 -18.06 -27.33
CA GLN A 29 4.43 -16.73 -27.69
C GLN A 29 3.08 -16.40 -27.00
N THR A 30 2.47 -17.37 -26.31
CA THR A 30 1.22 -17.22 -25.54
C THR A 30 1.35 -16.37 -24.27
N CYS A 31 2.49 -15.69 -24.07
CA CYS A 31 2.74 -14.89 -22.87
C CYS A 31 2.31 -13.43 -22.94
N SER A 32 1.39 -13.04 -23.84
CA SER A 32 1.06 -11.62 -23.96
C SER A 32 0.05 -11.15 -22.91
N SER A 33 -1.06 -11.87 -22.67
CA SER A 33 -2.18 -11.30 -21.89
C SER A 33 -1.98 -11.32 -20.38
N ALA A 34 -1.44 -12.41 -19.81
CA ALA A 34 -1.24 -12.51 -18.36
C ALA A 34 -0.14 -11.56 -17.86
N VAL A 35 0.95 -11.43 -18.62
CA VAL A 35 2.03 -10.48 -18.31
C VAL A 35 1.55 -9.05 -18.50
N GLU A 36 0.83 -8.76 -19.58
CA GLU A 36 0.25 -7.43 -19.81
C GLU A 36 -0.76 -7.06 -18.71
N PHE A 37 -1.60 -8.00 -18.26
CA PHE A 37 -2.50 -7.80 -17.13
C PHE A 37 -1.73 -7.50 -15.84
N GLY A 38 -0.73 -8.33 -15.48
CA GLY A 38 0.07 -8.11 -14.28
C GLY A 38 0.85 -6.78 -14.30
N LEU A 39 1.42 -6.41 -15.45
CA LEU A 39 2.05 -5.11 -15.65
C LEU A 39 1.04 -3.96 -15.55
N THR A 40 -0.16 -4.13 -16.10
CA THR A 40 -1.24 -3.13 -15.99
C THR A 40 -1.62 -2.87 -14.53
N GLU A 41 -1.81 -3.94 -13.74
CA GLU A 41 -2.12 -3.81 -12.31
C GLU A 41 -0.97 -3.18 -11.53
N LEU A 42 0.28 -3.52 -11.87
CA LEU A 42 1.46 -2.92 -11.25
C LEU A 42 1.58 -1.42 -11.57
N VAL A 43 1.28 -1.01 -12.81
CA VAL A 43 1.24 0.41 -13.22
C VAL A 43 0.12 1.14 -12.49
N LYS A 44 -1.09 0.58 -12.41
CA LYS A 44 -2.20 1.19 -11.64
C LYS A 44 -1.83 1.38 -10.17
N GLU A 45 -1.21 0.39 -9.55
CA GLU A 45 -0.79 0.48 -8.15
C GLU A 45 0.27 1.57 -7.97
N GLN A 46 1.24 1.64 -8.88
CA GLN A 46 2.25 2.69 -8.85
C GLN A 46 1.68 4.09 -9.08
N MET A 47 0.67 4.25 -9.95
CA MET A 47 -0.03 5.51 -10.16
C MET A 47 -0.75 5.96 -8.89
N ARG A 48 -1.45 5.05 -8.20
CA ARG A 48 -2.10 5.36 -6.91
C ARG A 48 -1.06 5.80 -5.88
N ARG A 49 0.06 5.09 -5.78
CA ARG A 49 1.15 5.42 -4.87
C ARG A 49 1.70 6.82 -5.13
N ILE A 50 2.00 7.14 -6.39
CA ILE A 50 2.48 8.47 -6.81
C ILE A 50 1.46 9.56 -6.46
N ALA A 51 0.17 9.31 -6.70
CA ALA A 51 -0.89 10.26 -6.40
C ALA A 51 -1.06 10.52 -4.88
N GLN A 52 -0.78 9.50 -4.07
CA GLN A 52 -0.87 9.58 -2.62
C GLN A 52 0.39 10.17 -1.95
N GLU A 53 1.56 10.06 -2.58
CA GLU A 53 2.82 10.63 -2.11
C GLU A 53 2.68 12.17 -2.03
N ASN A 54 2.88 12.73 -0.83
CA ASN A 54 2.78 14.17 -0.52
C ASN A 54 3.85 15.05 -1.19
N ASN A 55 4.58 14.50 -2.16
CA ASN A 55 5.74 15.15 -2.74
C ASN A 55 5.28 16.11 -3.85
N THR A 56 5.04 17.36 -3.48
CA THR A 56 4.67 18.49 -4.36
C THR A 56 5.69 18.79 -5.46
N GLN A 57 6.76 18.01 -5.54
CA GLN A 57 7.91 18.21 -6.43
C GLN A 57 7.97 17.22 -7.59
N ARG A 58 7.14 16.17 -7.59
CA ARG A 58 6.96 15.30 -8.77
C ARG A 58 5.88 15.91 -9.67
N TRP A 59 6.29 16.85 -10.51
CA TRP A 59 5.44 17.38 -11.58
C TRP A 59 5.60 16.47 -12.79
N GLY A 60 4.51 15.85 -13.24
CA GLY A 60 4.50 14.94 -14.38
C GLY A 60 3.18 14.17 -14.47
N ASP A 61 2.90 13.59 -15.63
CA ASP A 61 1.77 12.67 -15.79
C ASP A 61 2.01 11.43 -14.91
N ALA A 62 1.08 11.15 -13.99
CA ALA A 62 1.20 10.02 -13.06
C ALA A 62 1.40 8.70 -13.81
N LEU A 63 0.86 8.57 -15.02
CA LEU A 63 1.03 7.39 -15.87
C LEU A 63 2.47 7.24 -16.37
N GLU A 64 3.08 8.32 -16.89
CA GLU A 64 4.44 8.28 -17.44
C GLU A 64 5.45 7.92 -16.35
N LEU A 65 5.32 8.54 -15.18
CA LEU A 65 6.16 8.24 -14.02
C LEU A 65 5.97 6.81 -13.53
N ALA A 66 4.73 6.31 -13.50
CA ALA A 66 4.44 4.95 -13.10
C ALA A 66 5.02 3.92 -14.09
N ILE A 67 4.86 4.13 -15.40
CA ILE A 67 5.43 3.25 -16.43
C ILE A 67 6.96 3.18 -16.29
N LEU A 68 7.62 4.33 -16.10
CA LEU A 68 9.07 4.39 -15.95
C LEU A 68 9.54 3.60 -14.72
N ASP A 69 8.90 3.80 -13.56
CA ASP A 69 9.26 3.14 -12.30
C ASP A 69 8.98 1.63 -12.36
N VAL A 70 7.82 1.24 -12.90
CA VAL A 70 7.48 -0.19 -13.10
C VAL A 70 8.46 -0.86 -14.03
N ARG A 71 8.81 -0.21 -15.15
CA ARG A 71 9.81 -0.72 -16.08
C ARG A 71 11.14 -0.96 -15.38
N GLN A 72 11.64 0.03 -14.64
CA GLN A 72 12.92 -0.09 -13.92
C GLN A 72 12.90 -1.22 -12.89
N LYS A 73 11.80 -1.37 -12.13
CA LYS A 73 11.65 -2.45 -11.13
C LYS A 73 11.64 -3.84 -11.79
N VAL A 74 10.84 -4.01 -12.84
CA VAL A 74 10.74 -5.29 -13.55
C VAL A 74 12.06 -5.64 -14.23
N GLU A 75 12.68 -4.70 -14.95
CA GLU A 75 14.00 -4.91 -15.58
C GLU A 75 15.07 -5.26 -14.55
N GLY A 76 15.07 -4.58 -13.38
CA GLY A 76 15.98 -4.90 -12.28
C GLY A 76 15.83 -6.33 -11.76
N ARG A 77 14.59 -6.77 -11.50
CA ARG A 77 14.29 -8.14 -11.04
C ARG A 77 14.62 -9.21 -12.09
N LEU A 78 14.37 -8.92 -13.36
CA LEU A 78 14.72 -9.84 -14.45
C LEU A 78 16.24 -9.95 -14.62
N ALA A 79 16.97 -8.84 -14.46
CA ALA A 79 18.43 -8.83 -14.51
C ALA A 79 19.05 -9.65 -13.37
N GLU A 80 18.52 -9.55 -12.14
CA GLU A 80 18.92 -10.40 -10.99
C GLU A 80 18.80 -11.90 -11.32
N ARG A 81 17.78 -12.27 -12.10
CA ARG A 81 17.53 -13.66 -12.52
C ARG A 81 18.14 -14.02 -13.88
N HIS A 82 18.92 -13.12 -14.49
CA HIS A 82 19.54 -13.30 -15.81
C HIS A 82 18.53 -13.58 -16.94
N ILE A 83 17.29 -13.10 -16.82
CA ILE A 83 16.23 -13.28 -17.81
C ILE A 83 16.28 -12.12 -18.81
N ARG A 84 16.28 -12.44 -20.11
CA ARG A 84 16.14 -11.45 -21.18
C ARG A 84 14.71 -11.44 -21.67
N PHE A 85 14.02 -10.31 -21.47
CA PHE A 85 12.64 -10.11 -21.91
C PHE A 85 12.46 -8.66 -22.36
N ASP A 86 11.83 -8.43 -23.52
CA ASP A 86 11.55 -7.08 -23.99
C ASP A 86 10.18 -6.62 -23.48
N LEU A 87 10.18 -5.64 -22.57
CA LEU A 87 8.96 -5.07 -22.02
C LEU A 87 8.28 -4.06 -22.95
N LYS A 88 8.99 -3.50 -23.95
CA LYS A 88 8.48 -2.41 -24.78
C LYS A 88 7.13 -2.71 -25.45
N PRO A 89 6.90 -3.91 -26.04
CA PRO A 89 5.63 -4.21 -26.69
C PRO A 89 4.44 -4.17 -25.72
N HIS A 90 4.66 -4.56 -24.46
CA HIS A 90 3.62 -4.60 -23.43
C HIS A 90 3.33 -3.21 -22.86
N LEU A 91 4.37 -2.39 -22.67
CA LEU A 91 4.21 -1.05 -22.07
C LEU A 91 3.43 -0.08 -22.99
N GLY A 92 3.58 -0.19 -24.31
CA GLY A 92 2.84 0.67 -25.25
C GLY A 92 1.33 0.44 -25.24
N GLY A 93 0.90 -0.82 -25.07
CA GLY A 93 -0.52 -1.17 -24.88
C GLY A 93 -1.08 -0.58 -23.58
N ILE A 94 -0.31 -0.69 -22.50
CA ILE A 94 -0.66 -0.18 -21.17
C ILE A 94 -0.78 1.34 -21.16
N GLU A 95 0.16 2.06 -21.78
CA GLU A 95 0.12 3.52 -21.91
C GLU A 95 -1.17 3.97 -22.60
N THR A 96 -1.55 3.29 -23.69
CA THR A 96 -2.77 3.59 -24.43
C THR A 96 -4.02 3.30 -23.58
N ALA A 97 -4.04 2.15 -22.89
CA ALA A 97 -5.18 1.72 -22.07
C ALA A 97 -5.40 2.60 -20.83
N LEU A 98 -4.32 3.07 -20.20
CA LEU A 98 -4.37 3.82 -18.95
C LEU A 98 -4.30 5.34 -19.14
N LYS A 99 -4.23 5.84 -20.39
CA LYS A 99 -4.15 7.28 -20.70
C LYS A 99 -5.23 8.12 -20.02
N TYR A 100 -6.49 7.68 -20.06
CA TYR A 100 -7.59 8.41 -19.43
C TYR A 100 -7.57 8.27 -17.90
N PRO A 101 -7.46 7.06 -17.32
CA PRO A 101 -7.25 6.90 -15.88
C PRO A 101 -6.08 7.72 -15.31
N GLY A 102 -4.97 7.81 -16.03
CA GLY A 102 -3.79 8.58 -15.59
C GLY A 102 -4.03 10.07 -15.50
N LYS A 103 -4.75 10.64 -16.48
CA LYS A 103 -5.18 12.03 -16.42
C LYS A 103 -6.13 12.29 -15.25
N GLU A 104 -7.08 11.39 -15.02
CA GLU A 104 -8.03 11.54 -13.89
C GLU A 104 -7.29 11.48 -12.55
N ILE A 105 -6.38 10.51 -12.36
CA ILE A 105 -5.57 10.41 -11.14
C ILE A 105 -4.71 11.66 -10.94
N THR A 106 -4.08 12.17 -11.99
CA THR A 106 -3.28 13.41 -11.93
C THR A 106 -4.15 14.61 -11.53
N TYR A 107 -5.34 14.73 -12.13
CA TYR A 107 -6.30 15.77 -11.78
C TYR A 107 -6.76 15.68 -10.31
N LEU A 108 -7.06 14.47 -9.82
CA LEU A 108 -7.44 14.24 -8.43
C LEU A 108 -6.29 14.54 -7.46
N GLN A 109 -5.05 14.21 -7.83
CA GLN A 109 -3.85 14.55 -7.07
C GLN A 109 -3.70 16.07 -6.92
N ASP A 110 -3.90 16.83 -7.99
CA ASP A 110 -3.84 18.31 -7.95
C ASP A 110 -4.93 18.90 -7.03
N ARG A 111 -6.17 18.38 -7.12
CA ARG A 111 -7.27 18.79 -6.24
C ARG A 111 -7.00 18.44 -4.78
N LEU A 112 -6.42 17.27 -4.53
CA LEU A 112 -6.04 16.84 -3.19
C LEU A 112 -4.94 17.75 -2.62
N ALA A 113 -3.92 18.07 -3.41
CA ALA A 113 -2.86 19.00 -3.03
C ALA A 113 -3.41 20.40 -2.70
N GLN A 114 -4.37 20.91 -3.48
CA GLN A 114 -5.04 22.18 -3.20
C GLN A 114 -5.87 22.10 -1.89
N SER A 115 -6.55 20.99 -1.65
CA SER A 115 -7.34 20.77 -0.42
C SER A 115 -6.45 20.65 0.82
N ARG A 116 -5.27 20.05 0.70
CA ARG A 116 -4.25 20.01 1.76
C ARG A 116 -3.70 21.41 2.08
N ARG A 117 -3.42 22.24 1.06
CA ARG A 117 -2.97 23.63 1.27
C ARG A 117 -3.98 24.50 2.02
N THR A 118 -5.26 24.16 1.93
CA THR A 118 -6.35 24.85 2.64
C THR A 118 -6.70 24.19 3.98
N ASN A 119 -5.91 23.20 4.43
CA ASN A 119 -6.12 22.43 5.66
C ASN A 119 -7.53 21.82 5.79
N ARG A 120 -8.16 21.44 4.68
CA ARG A 120 -9.55 20.90 4.75
C ARG A 120 -9.62 19.43 5.15
N ILE A 121 -8.54 18.69 5.01
CA ILE A 121 -8.51 17.22 5.12
C ILE A 121 -7.52 16.75 6.18
N GLY A 122 -7.75 15.55 6.72
CA GLY A 122 -6.90 14.90 7.71
C GLY A 122 -5.43 14.76 7.30
N LYS A 123 -4.56 14.62 8.31
CA LYS A 123 -3.10 14.51 8.13
C LYS A 123 -2.68 13.06 7.92
N ARG A 124 -1.58 12.88 7.18
CA ARG A 124 -0.86 11.61 7.02
C ARG A 124 0.46 11.72 7.76
N ASN A 125 0.66 10.89 8.78
CA ASN A 125 1.83 10.93 9.66
C ASN A 125 2.60 9.61 9.56
N ARG A 126 3.76 9.65 8.92
CA ARG A 126 4.66 8.50 8.86
C ARG A 126 5.41 8.36 10.19
N ILE A 127 5.32 7.18 10.81
CA ILE A 127 6.00 6.87 12.06
C ILE A 127 7.16 5.92 11.74
N ALA A 128 8.34 6.49 11.55
CA ALA A 128 9.54 5.74 11.16
C ALA A 128 10.50 5.44 12.33
N GLU A 129 10.45 6.21 13.42
CA GLU A 129 11.60 6.29 14.35
C GLU A 129 11.54 5.35 15.56
N ALA A 130 10.42 4.65 15.80
CA ALA A 130 10.22 3.89 17.04
C ALA A 130 9.61 2.49 16.87
N ALA A 131 9.62 1.93 15.67
CA ALA A 131 9.00 0.63 15.36
C ALA A 131 9.99 -0.30 14.64
N GLN A 132 9.88 -1.61 14.87
CA GLN A 132 10.71 -2.61 14.16
C GLN A 132 10.45 -2.61 12.65
N THR A 133 9.19 -2.37 12.27
CA THR A 133 8.77 -2.12 10.89
C THR A 133 8.15 -0.72 10.81
N PRO A 134 8.66 0.18 9.94
CA PRO A 134 8.05 1.49 9.74
C PRO A 134 6.61 1.36 9.27
N PHE A 135 5.72 2.17 9.83
CA PHE A 135 4.32 2.24 9.45
C PHE A 135 3.84 3.69 9.37
N GLU A 136 2.65 3.87 8.83
CA GLU A 136 2.06 5.18 8.63
C GLU A 136 0.65 5.22 9.19
N ILE A 137 0.33 6.34 9.85
CA ILE A 137 -1.01 6.64 10.33
C ILE A 137 -1.66 7.63 9.37
N THR A 138 -2.84 7.28 8.89
CA THR A 138 -3.67 8.11 8.03
C THR A 138 -4.96 8.46 8.74
N GLU A 139 -5.25 9.76 8.87
CA GLU A 139 -6.56 10.25 9.30
C GLU A 139 -7.50 10.33 8.09
N VAL A 140 -8.65 9.68 8.19
CA VAL A 140 -9.71 9.72 7.19
C VAL A 140 -10.79 10.68 7.65
N GLY A 141 -11.27 11.52 6.74
CA GLY A 141 -12.28 12.53 7.00
C GLY A 141 -11.75 13.97 6.90
N LEU A 142 -12.55 14.91 7.40
CA LEU A 142 -12.21 16.33 7.42
C LEU A 142 -11.39 16.67 8.67
N GLN A 143 -10.63 17.77 8.63
CA GLN A 143 -9.77 18.14 9.77
C GLN A 143 -10.55 18.27 11.10
N ASN A 144 -11.80 18.71 11.04
CA ASN A 144 -12.66 18.90 12.21
C ASN A 144 -13.63 17.73 12.46
N SER A 145 -13.53 16.67 11.66
CA SER A 145 -14.39 15.48 11.72
C SER A 145 -13.59 14.30 11.16
N ILE A 146 -12.70 13.77 12.00
CA ILE A 146 -11.94 12.56 11.68
C ILE A 146 -12.89 11.37 11.87
N GLU A 147 -13.20 10.70 10.77
CA GLU A 147 -14.17 9.61 10.70
C GLU A 147 -13.50 8.24 10.92
N ALA A 148 -12.20 8.13 10.60
CA ALA A 148 -11.44 6.93 10.89
C ALA A 148 -9.94 7.20 11.03
N LEU A 149 -9.25 6.28 11.70
CA LEU A 149 -7.79 6.20 11.75
C LEU A 149 -7.34 4.88 11.16
N ILE A 150 -6.32 4.92 10.31
CA ILE A 150 -5.75 3.76 9.64
C ILE A 150 -4.25 3.70 9.90
N ALA A 151 -3.75 2.56 10.34
CA ALA A 151 -2.33 2.24 10.40
C ALA A 151 -1.97 1.22 9.32
N ALA A 152 -1.02 1.54 8.46
CA ALA A 152 -0.54 0.64 7.40
C ALA A 152 0.98 0.50 7.43
N PRO A 153 1.54 -0.70 7.23
CA PRO A 153 2.98 -0.91 7.14
C PRO A 153 3.55 -0.29 5.85
N VAL A 154 4.77 0.26 5.92
CA VAL A 154 5.43 0.91 4.77
C VAL A 154 6.49 0.00 4.12
N GLY A 155 6.85 -1.11 4.77
CA GLY A 155 7.82 -2.07 4.27
C GLY A 155 7.31 -2.90 3.08
N LYS A 156 8.22 -3.35 2.21
CA LYS A 156 7.92 -4.30 1.12
C LYS A 156 7.57 -5.69 1.62
N VAL A 157 8.25 -6.10 2.69
CA VAL A 157 8.10 -7.39 3.35
C VAL A 157 8.06 -7.13 4.84
N TYR A 158 7.06 -7.68 5.52
CA TYR A 158 6.88 -7.55 6.95
C TYR A 158 6.14 -8.77 7.49
N GLU A 159 6.15 -8.90 8.82
CA GLU A 159 5.44 -9.95 9.51
C GLU A 159 4.43 -9.36 10.49
N LEU A 160 3.24 -9.98 10.57
CA LEU A 160 2.23 -9.68 11.59
C LEU A 160 2.39 -10.63 12.76
N ASN A 161 2.70 -10.09 13.94
CA ASN A 161 2.85 -10.85 15.17
C ASN A 161 1.57 -10.82 16.02
N LEU A 162 0.52 -11.51 15.55
CA LEU A 162 -0.74 -11.63 16.30
C LEU A 162 -0.57 -12.41 17.61
N GLU A 163 0.49 -13.21 17.73
CA GLU A 163 0.85 -13.89 18.98
C GLU A 163 1.14 -12.89 20.11
N GLU A 164 1.87 -11.83 19.82
CA GLU A 164 2.20 -10.79 20.80
C GLU A 164 1.01 -9.90 21.11
N VAL A 165 0.17 -9.62 20.10
CA VAL A 165 -1.08 -8.88 20.28
C VAL A 165 -2.03 -9.65 21.20
N ARG A 166 -2.23 -10.96 20.98
CA ARG A 166 -3.09 -11.84 21.82
C ARG A 166 -2.61 -11.99 23.26
N ARG A 167 -1.34 -11.70 23.56
CA ARG A 167 -0.83 -11.69 24.95
C ARG A 167 -1.22 -10.44 25.70
N SER A 168 -1.46 -9.34 24.98
CA SER A 168 -1.70 -8.02 25.56
C SER A 168 -3.16 -7.59 25.46
N TYR A 169 -3.91 -8.13 24.49
CA TYR A 169 -5.24 -7.69 24.12
C TYR A 169 -6.15 -8.88 23.83
N GLU A 170 -7.46 -8.64 23.98
CA GLU A 170 -8.48 -9.57 23.53
C GLU A 170 -8.60 -9.49 22.01
N VAL A 171 -8.52 -10.65 21.35
CA VAL A 171 -8.56 -10.75 19.89
C VAL A 171 -9.63 -11.75 19.50
N GLU A 172 -10.65 -11.28 18.79
CA GLU A 172 -11.71 -12.09 18.21
C GLU A 172 -11.45 -12.38 16.73
N GLY A 173 -11.96 -13.51 16.26
CA GLY A 173 -11.79 -14.01 14.89
C GLY A 173 -10.88 -15.23 14.79
N GLU A 174 -11.30 -16.18 13.96
CA GLU A 174 -10.51 -17.37 13.62
C GLU A 174 -9.61 -17.12 12.39
N TRP A 175 -10.05 -16.23 11.51
CA TRP A 175 -9.35 -15.76 10.31
C TRP A 175 -9.61 -14.27 10.10
N PHE A 176 -8.86 -13.64 9.19
CA PHE A 176 -9.05 -12.23 8.85
C PHE A 176 -10.49 -11.95 8.38
N PRO A 177 -11.06 -10.77 8.73
CA PRO A 177 -10.46 -9.75 9.60
C PRO A 177 -10.50 -10.14 11.10
N PHE A 178 -9.48 -9.73 11.86
CA PHE A 178 -9.46 -9.90 13.32
C PHE A 178 -9.93 -8.63 14.02
N GLN A 179 -10.72 -8.78 15.09
CA GLN A 179 -11.09 -7.68 15.97
C GLN A 179 -10.17 -7.69 17.19
N VAL A 180 -9.61 -6.55 17.55
CA VAL A 180 -8.70 -6.38 18.68
C VAL A 180 -9.28 -5.32 19.62
N ALA A 181 -9.73 -5.76 20.79
CA ALA A 181 -10.24 -4.87 21.82
C ALA A 181 -9.08 -4.33 22.67
N VAL A 182 -8.93 -3.01 22.70
CA VAL A 182 -7.94 -2.28 23.49
C VAL A 182 -8.67 -1.26 24.35
N GLU A 183 -8.82 -1.56 25.64
CA GLU A 183 -9.62 -0.75 26.57
C GLU A 183 -11.07 -0.56 26.05
N GLU A 184 -11.45 0.67 25.71
CA GLU A 184 -12.79 1.04 25.22
C GLU A 184 -12.88 1.00 23.67
N PHE A 185 -11.77 0.70 23.00
CA PHE A 185 -11.63 0.81 21.55
C PHE A 185 -11.59 -0.55 20.87
N GLU A 186 -12.26 -0.64 19.73
CA GLU A 186 -12.25 -1.83 18.88
C GLU A 186 -11.49 -1.51 17.58
N PHE A 187 -10.39 -2.23 17.37
CA PHE A 187 -9.57 -2.14 16.17
C PHE A 187 -9.81 -3.35 15.28
N VAL A 188 -9.82 -3.14 13.96
CA VAL A 188 -9.93 -4.23 13.00
C VAL A 188 -8.61 -4.37 12.26
N VAL A 189 -8.06 -5.60 12.24
CA VAL A 189 -6.85 -5.97 11.50
C VAL A 189 -7.27 -6.76 10.26
N ASP A 190 -6.96 -6.24 9.08
CA ASP A 190 -7.28 -6.85 7.79
C ASP A 190 -6.16 -7.79 7.29
N ASP A 191 -6.43 -8.54 6.23
CA ASP A 191 -5.53 -9.55 5.66
C ASP A 191 -4.24 -8.99 5.06
N ASP A 192 -4.28 -7.74 4.61
CA ASP A 192 -3.12 -6.95 4.16
C ASP A 192 -2.35 -6.32 5.33
N GLY A 193 -2.72 -6.63 6.57
CA GLY A 193 -2.10 -6.12 7.78
C GLY A 193 -2.50 -4.71 8.15
N THR A 194 -3.39 -4.05 7.40
CA THR A 194 -3.93 -2.75 7.77
C THR A 194 -4.72 -2.85 9.07
N VAL A 195 -4.52 -1.90 9.98
CA VAL A 195 -5.31 -1.76 11.20
C VAL A 195 -6.16 -0.50 11.10
N PHE A 196 -7.46 -0.60 11.29
CA PHE A 196 -8.35 0.55 11.26
C PHE A 196 -9.30 0.61 12.45
N ILE A 197 -9.73 1.82 12.78
CA ILE A 197 -10.79 2.10 13.74
C ILE A 197 -11.69 3.20 13.18
N SER A 198 -13.01 3.03 13.32
CA SER A 198 -13.96 4.12 13.08
C SER A 198 -13.96 5.06 14.27
N THR A 199 -13.74 6.35 14.02
CA THR A 199 -13.81 7.41 15.03
C THR A 199 -15.00 8.33 14.78
N GLU A 200 -15.99 7.86 14.02
CA GLU A 200 -17.21 8.61 13.75
C GLU A 200 -17.89 9.01 15.08
N ASN A 201 -18.24 10.28 15.21
CA ASN A 201 -18.84 10.85 16.41
C ASN A 201 -17.96 10.84 17.68
N PHE A 202 -16.67 10.51 17.58
CA PHE A 202 -15.78 10.61 18.73
C PHE A 202 -15.48 12.09 19.04
N PRO A 203 -15.51 12.50 20.32
CA PRO A 203 -14.93 13.77 20.72
C PRO A 203 -13.42 13.76 20.47
N GLU A 204 -12.83 14.93 20.21
CA GLU A 204 -11.42 15.08 19.84
C GLU A 204 -10.46 14.38 20.82
N LYS A 205 -10.79 14.36 22.12
CA LYS A 205 -10.02 13.65 23.15
C LYS A 205 -9.94 12.14 22.87
N LEU A 206 -11.05 11.50 22.54
CA LEU A 206 -11.08 10.06 22.24
C LEU A 206 -10.38 9.74 20.91
N VAL A 207 -10.36 10.68 19.95
CA VAL A 207 -9.60 10.51 18.70
C VAL A 207 -8.09 10.51 18.98
N LEU A 208 -7.62 11.37 19.88
CA LEU A 208 -6.20 11.40 20.28
C LEU A 208 -5.81 10.12 21.04
N GLU A 209 -6.65 9.65 21.96
CA GLU A 209 -6.43 8.39 22.68
C GLU A 209 -6.44 7.19 21.74
N ALA A 210 -7.42 7.08 20.84
CA ALA A 210 -7.50 6.04 19.82
C ALA A 210 -6.24 6.02 18.94
N ARG A 211 -5.67 7.18 18.60
CA ARG A 211 -4.43 7.28 17.84
C ARG A 211 -3.24 6.72 18.61
N GLU A 212 -3.10 7.06 19.89
CA GLU A 212 -2.00 6.54 20.72
C GLU A 212 -2.11 5.02 20.86
N MET A 213 -3.32 4.50 21.06
CA MET A 213 -3.59 3.06 21.13
C MET A 213 -3.29 2.37 19.80
N LEU A 214 -3.70 2.96 18.67
CA LEU A 214 -3.40 2.46 17.33
C LEU A 214 -1.90 2.36 17.09
N VAL A 215 -1.14 3.39 17.49
CA VAL A 215 0.34 3.39 17.39
C VAL A 215 0.95 2.30 18.27
N GLY A 216 0.44 2.12 19.48
CA GLY A 216 0.87 1.04 20.39
C GLY A 216 0.63 -0.35 19.81
N LEU A 217 -0.58 -0.57 19.28
CA LEU A 217 -0.99 -1.80 18.62
C LEU A 217 -0.12 -2.09 17.39
N ALA A 218 0.02 -1.12 16.48
CA ALA A 218 0.84 -1.23 15.28
C ALA A 218 2.32 -1.56 15.57
N LYS A 219 2.91 -0.96 16.61
CA LYS A 219 4.29 -1.26 17.05
C LYS A 219 4.48 -2.71 17.50
N ARG A 220 3.46 -3.32 18.10
CA ARG A 220 3.49 -4.72 18.55
C ARG A 220 3.17 -5.69 17.42
N LEU A 221 2.26 -5.29 16.54
CA LEU A 221 1.79 -6.09 15.42
C LEU A 221 2.86 -6.20 14.33
N TYR A 222 3.47 -5.08 13.91
CA TYR A 222 4.40 -5.07 12.78
C TYR A 222 5.83 -5.36 13.22
N ILE A 223 6.35 -6.51 12.79
CA ILE A 223 7.73 -6.93 13.02
C ILE A 223 8.49 -7.05 11.69
N HIS A 224 9.82 -6.90 11.74
CA HIS A 224 10.65 -7.05 10.56
C HIS A 224 10.71 -8.53 10.16
N SER A 225 10.49 -8.84 8.89
CA SER A 225 10.68 -10.21 8.41
C SER A 225 12.17 -10.46 8.20
N ALA A 226 12.71 -11.45 8.91
CA ALA A 226 14.10 -11.88 8.79
C ALA A 226 14.37 -12.65 7.47
#